data_AF-A0A7S0F9I5-F1
#
_entry.id   AF-A0A7S0F9I5-F1
#
_cell.length_a   1.000
_cell.length_b   1.000
_cell.length_c   1.000
_cell.angle_alpha   90.00
_cell.angle_beta   90.00
_cell.angle_gamma   90.00
#
_symmetry.space_group_name_H-M   'P 1'
#
loop_
_entity.id
_entity.type
_entity.pdbx_description
1 polymer ?
#
loop_
_entity_poly.entity_id
_entity_poly.type
_entity_poly.pdbx_seq_one_letter_code
_entity_poly.pdbx_strand_id
1 'polypeptide(L)'
;HVRSQPVSYKLVSRSGNASQFAEMVKRCRAAGVGIYADAVINHQAPYSGVGVAGSQFGYRNYPLYSPGDFHHLPGDNGSNCGVSNYDDVYNVQFCDLAGMPDLCTECPGVQEKIAAYVNGMAEIGIAGIRVDAAKNMDAGALGQLLSRVNGSLFRFQEVPFGGAVEASMYYGIGPVAVFGYASTLDPKFAEEGLLCEDLEHLGEGWGLPPEQSAVVFLDNHD
;
A
#
# COMPACT_ATOMS: atom_id res chain seq x y z
N HIS A 1 13.44 -8.42 -0.87
CA HIS A 1 13.42 -8.24 -2.35
C HIS A 1 13.29 -6.74 -2.64
N VAL A 2 14.12 -6.11 -3.49
CA VAL A 2 14.15 -4.63 -3.69
C VAL A 2 13.08 -4.13 -4.69
N ARG A 3 11.80 -4.42 -4.44
CA ARG A 3 10.68 -3.89 -5.27
C ARG A 3 9.87 -2.81 -4.55
N SER A 4 9.76 -2.90 -3.23
CA SER A 4 9.09 -1.93 -2.36
C SER A 4 9.99 -0.73 -1.99
N GLN A 5 10.80 -0.27 -2.94
CA GLN A 5 11.67 0.90 -2.76
C GLN A 5 11.63 1.73 -4.05
N PRO A 6 10.56 2.53 -4.27
CA PRO A 6 10.38 3.26 -5.51
C PRO A 6 11.48 4.30 -5.72
N VAL A 7 11.88 4.46 -6.98
CA VAL A 7 12.81 5.53 -7.41
C VAL A 7 12.10 6.51 -8.34
N SER A 8 11.15 6.00 -9.15
CA SER A 8 10.31 6.79 -10.04
C SER A 8 9.08 5.97 -10.43
N TYR A 9 8.04 6.65 -10.91
CA TYR A 9 6.83 5.99 -11.44
C TYR A 9 6.91 5.60 -12.93
N LYS A 10 8.12 5.51 -13.49
CA LYS A 10 8.31 4.91 -14.81
C LYS A 10 7.97 3.42 -14.73
N LEU A 11 7.12 2.94 -15.62
CA LEU A 11 6.76 1.52 -15.74
C LEU A 11 7.89 0.69 -16.38
N VAL A 12 9.04 0.67 -15.73
CA VAL A 12 10.18 -0.18 -16.07
C VAL A 12 10.63 -0.84 -14.78
N SER A 13 10.55 -2.17 -14.72
CA SER A 13 10.89 -2.95 -13.54
C SER A 13 11.67 -4.21 -13.94
N ARG A 14 12.04 -5.01 -12.94
CA ARG A 14 12.61 -6.35 -13.17
C ARG A 14 11.66 -7.29 -13.93
N SER A 15 10.37 -6.97 -14.00
CA SER A 15 9.36 -7.77 -14.70
C SER A 15 9.14 -7.34 -16.16
N GLY A 16 9.78 -6.25 -16.62
CA GLY A 16 9.61 -5.73 -17.96
C GLY A 16 9.35 -4.23 -18.02
N ASN A 17 9.05 -3.74 -19.21
CA ASN A 17 8.76 -2.35 -19.52
C ASN A 17 7.25 -2.06 -19.70
N ALA A 18 6.91 -0.79 -19.96
CA ALA A 18 5.54 -0.30 -20.06
C ALA A 18 4.74 -1.03 -21.15
N SER A 19 5.35 -1.32 -22.30
CA SER A 19 4.68 -2.03 -23.40
C SER A 19 4.42 -3.49 -23.05
N GLN A 20 5.35 -4.16 -22.37
CA GLN A 20 5.15 -5.53 -21.89
C GLN A 20 4.07 -5.59 -20.81
N PHE A 21 4.04 -4.61 -19.90
CA PHE A 21 2.99 -4.50 -18.89
C PHE A 21 1.61 -4.28 -19.53
N ALA A 22 1.50 -3.34 -20.48
CA ALA A 22 0.25 -3.07 -21.19
C ALA A 22 -0.25 -4.30 -21.98
N GLU A 23 0.65 -5.04 -22.64
CA GLU A 23 0.29 -6.27 -23.35
C GLU A 23 -0.16 -7.37 -22.39
N MET A 24 0.50 -7.52 -21.23
CA MET A 24 0.06 -8.44 -20.18
C MET A 24 -1.35 -8.10 -19.69
N VAL A 25 -1.60 -6.84 -19.34
CA VAL A 25 -2.91 -6.36 -18.88
C VAL A 25 -3.99 -6.65 -19.93
N LYS A 26 -3.71 -6.34 -21.20
CA LYS A 26 -4.63 -6.60 -22.32
C LYS A 26 -4.95 -8.08 -22.47
N ARG A 27 -3.94 -8.95 -22.45
CA ARG A 27 -4.13 -10.40 -22.59
C ARG A 27 -4.91 -11.01 -21.44
N CYS A 28 -4.61 -10.61 -20.20
CA CYS A 28 -5.35 -11.06 -19.02
C CYS A 28 -6.82 -10.62 -19.08
N ARG A 29 -7.09 -9.36 -19.46
CA ARG A 29 -8.46 -8.87 -19.61
C ARG A 29 -9.23 -9.63 -20.68
N ALA A 30 -8.61 -9.94 -21.82
CA ALA A 30 -9.24 -10.74 -22.88
C ALA A 30 -9.59 -12.16 -22.41
N ALA A 31 -8.91 -12.68 -21.39
CA ALA A 31 -9.21 -13.94 -20.73
C ALA A 31 -10.17 -13.80 -19.53
N GLY A 32 -10.70 -12.62 -19.25
CA GLY A 32 -11.58 -12.36 -18.11
C GLY A 32 -10.86 -12.25 -16.76
N VAL A 33 -9.54 -12.04 -16.75
CA VAL A 33 -8.72 -11.94 -15.53
C VAL A 33 -8.32 -10.48 -15.29
N GLY A 34 -8.74 -9.93 -14.15
CA GLY A 34 -8.34 -8.60 -13.69
C GLY A 34 -6.90 -8.58 -13.15
N ILE A 35 -6.21 -7.46 -13.30
CA ILE A 35 -4.85 -7.25 -12.77
C ILE A 35 -4.91 -6.20 -11.67
N TYR A 36 -4.42 -6.53 -10.48
CA TYR A 36 -4.22 -5.58 -9.40
C TYR A 36 -2.73 -5.20 -9.31
N ALA A 37 -2.44 -3.90 -9.36
CA ALA A 37 -1.07 -3.41 -9.18
C ALA A 37 -0.75 -3.22 -7.70
N ASP A 38 0.44 -3.61 -7.26
CA ASP A 38 0.93 -3.28 -5.92
C ASP A 38 1.48 -1.85 -5.92
N ALA A 39 0.76 -0.95 -5.25
CA ALA A 39 0.98 0.48 -5.30
C ALA A 39 1.75 0.95 -4.06
N VAL A 40 3.06 1.05 -4.20
CA VAL A 40 3.96 1.61 -3.18
C VAL A 40 3.95 3.13 -3.27
N ILE A 41 3.09 3.75 -2.47
CA ILE A 41 2.77 5.19 -2.53
C ILE A 41 3.07 5.93 -1.21
N ASN A 42 3.52 5.23 -0.16
CA ASN A 42 3.90 5.80 1.12
C ASN A 42 5.28 6.48 1.07
N HIS A 43 6.27 5.85 0.44
CA HIS A 43 7.68 6.23 0.58
C HIS A 43 8.47 6.13 -0.74
N GLN A 44 9.74 6.51 -0.69
CA GLN A 44 10.72 6.30 -1.76
C GLN A 44 11.97 5.56 -1.24
N ALA A 45 12.88 5.15 -2.14
CA ALA A 45 14.05 4.35 -1.80
C ALA A 45 15.03 5.07 -0.85
N PRO A 46 15.52 4.44 0.24
CA PRO A 46 16.24 5.12 1.33
C PRO A 46 17.68 5.53 1.04
N TYR A 47 18.23 5.14 -0.12
CA TYR A 47 19.64 5.29 -0.45
C TYR A 47 19.85 6.36 -1.53
N SER A 48 21.04 6.36 -2.12
CA SER A 48 21.34 7.10 -3.34
C SER A 48 21.83 6.13 -4.41
N GLY A 49 21.53 6.41 -5.67
CA GLY A 49 21.96 5.56 -6.77
C GLY A 49 21.18 5.78 -8.05
N VAL A 50 21.10 4.71 -8.84
CA VAL A 50 20.39 4.69 -10.13
C VAL A 50 19.35 3.59 -10.09
N GLY A 51 18.09 3.96 -10.28
CA GLY A 51 16.98 3.02 -10.39
C GLY A 51 17.03 2.19 -11.67
N VAL A 52 16.26 1.11 -11.72
CA VAL A 52 16.19 0.17 -12.86
C VAL A 52 15.81 0.83 -14.20
N ALA A 53 15.18 2.00 -14.16
CA ALA A 53 14.80 2.80 -15.32
C ALA A 53 15.84 3.90 -15.69
N GLY A 54 17.04 3.84 -15.11
CA GLY A 54 18.12 4.82 -15.32
C GLY A 54 17.97 6.14 -14.55
N SER A 55 16.91 6.28 -13.75
CA SER A 55 16.66 7.48 -12.95
C SER A 55 17.62 7.58 -11.77
N GLN A 56 18.32 8.70 -11.63
CA GLN A 56 19.14 8.98 -10.45
C GLN A 56 18.26 9.40 -9.27
N PHE A 57 18.69 9.06 -8.06
CA PHE A 57 18.06 9.49 -6.81
C PHE A 57 19.07 9.58 -5.68
N GLY A 58 18.73 10.33 -4.64
CA GLY A 58 19.52 10.46 -3.42
C GLY A 58 19.17 11.72 -2.65
N TYR A 59 19.50 11.76 -1.36
CA TYR A 59 19.27 12.94 -0.50
C TYR A 59 17.83 13.47 -0.56
N ARG A 60 16.85 12.56 -0.54
CA ARG A 60 15.40 12.86 -0.69
C ARG A 60 15.05 13.59 -1.99
N ASN A 61 15.88 13.45 -3.02
CA ASN A 61 15.64 13.96 -4.35
C ASN A 61 15.45 12.80 -5.33
N TYR A 62 14.35 12.85 -6.08
CA TYR A 62 13.90 11.85 -7.03
C TYR A 62 13.34 12.55 -8.26
N PRO A 63 13.18 11.86 -9.41
CA PRO A 63 12.67 12.49 -10.63
C PRO A 63 11.33 13.22 -10.49
N LEU A 64 10.46 12.81 -9.56
CA LEU A 64 9.14 13.42 -9.32
C LEU A 64 9.04 14.20 -8.00
N TYR A 65 10.00 14.01 -7.09
CA TYR A 65 9.90 14.48 -5.72
C TYR A 65 11.19 15.17 -5.29
N SER A 66 11.01 16.32 -4.66
CA SER A 66 12.05 17.10 -4.01
C SER A 66 12.00 16.88 -2.50
N PRO A 67 13.02 17.30 -1.73
CA PRO A 67 13.02 17.13 -0.27
C PRO A 67 11.78 17.70 0.44
N GLY A 68 11.15 18.75 -0.11
CA GLY A 68 9.92 19.34 0.44
C GLY A 68 8.63 18.55 0.16
N ASP A 69 8.70 17.49 -0.66
CA ASP A 69 7.57 16.58 -0.91
C ASP A 69 7.50 15.43 0.13
N PHE A 70 8.40 15.41 1.11
CA PHE A 70 8.48 14.38 2.16
C PHE A 70 8.17 14.99 3.52
N HIS A 71 7.69 14.19 4.47
CA HIS A 71 7.70 14.57 5.88
C HIS A 71 9.13 14.78 6.35
N HIS A 72 9.33 15.80 7.17
CA HIS A 72 10.65 16.26 7.56
C HIS A 72 10.65 16.93 8.92
N LEU A 73 11.82 16.96 9.56
CA LEU A 73 11.99 17.69 10.82
C LEU A 73 11.86 19.21 10.58
N PRO A 74 11.31 19.97 11.54
CA PRO A 74 11.23 21.42 11.43
C PRO A 74 12.61 22.04 11.19
N GLY A 75 12.76 22.73 10.05
CA GLY A 75 14.00 23.40 9.66
C GLY A 75 15.04 22.49 8.98
N ASP A 76 14.74 21.21 8.75
CA ASP A 76 15.62 20.28 8.02
C ASP A 76 14.83 19.42 7.03
N ASN A 77 14.75 19.85 5.77
CA ASN A 77 14.09 19.09 4.71
C ASN A 77 14.88 17.83 4.29
N GLY A 78 16.10 17.64 4.79
CA GLY A 78 16.98 16.52 4.45
C GLY A 78 16.75 15.27 5.30
N SER A 79 16.01 15.37 6.41
CA SER A 79 15.79 14.25 7.33
C SER A 79 14.40 14.26 7.97
N ASN A 80 14.04 13.14 8.59
CA ASN A 80 12.81 12.97 9.36
C ASN A 80 13.08 12.08 10.57
N CYS A 81 12.11 11.97 11.48
CA CYS A 81 12.08 10.88 12.46
C CYS A 81 11.97 9.51 11.77
N GLY A 82 12.33 8.45 12.49
CA GLY A 82 12.10 7.07 12.05
C GLY A 82 11.00 6.38 12.85
N VAL A 83 10.27 5.47 12.21
CA VAL A 83 9.27 4.64 12.90
C VAL A 83 9.98 3.76 13.93
N SER A 84 9.64 3.95 15.20
CA SER A 84 10.19 3.19 16.34
C SER A 84 9.22 3.00 17.51
N ASN A 85 8.07 3.67 17.50
CA ASN A 85 7.03 3.54 18.50
C ASN A 85 5.67 3.29 17.82
N TYR A 86 5.26 2.02 17.74
CA TYR A 86 3.99 1.64 17.11
C TYR A 86 2.75 2.01 17.93
N ASP A 87 2.92 2.43 19.20
CA ASP A 87 1.84 2.93 20.06
C ASP A 87 1.60 4.44 19.89
N ASP A 88 2.36 5.11 19.02
CA ASP A 88 2.18 6.52 18.65
C ASP A 88 1.75 6.63 17.19
N VAL A 89 0.50 7.06 16.98
CA VAL A 89 -0.09 7.26 15.65
C VAL A 89 0.78 8.19 14.80
N TYR A 90 1.30 9.28 15.37
CA TYR A 90 2.13 10.22 14.63
C TYR A 90 3.43 9.56 14.19
N ASN A 91 4.09 8.83 15.08
CA ASN A 91 5.33 8.13 14.75
C ASN A 91 5.13 7.07 13.67
N VAL A 92 3.99 6.39 13.64
CA VAL A 92 3.68 5.39 12.60
C VAL A 92 3.39 6.03 11.24
N GLN A 93 2.68 7.16 11.21
CA GLN A 93 2.12 7.72 9.96
C GLN A 93 2.91 8.88 9.35
N PHE A 94 3.89 9.44 10.06
CA PHE A 94 4.62 10.64 9.62
C PHE A 94 6.14 10.53 9.76
N CYS A 95 6.67 9.35 10.12
CA CYS A 95 8.11 9.09 10.23
C CYS A 95 8.57 8.07 9.17
N ASP A 96 9.86 8.09 8.84
CA ASP A 96 10.47 7.20 7.86
C ASP A 96 10.39 5.73 8.31
N LEU A 97 9.58 4.92 7.64
CA LEU A 97 9.52 3.48 7.83
C LEU A 97 10.81 2.83 7.32
N ALA A 98 11.56 2.18 8.21
CA ALA A 98 12.83 1.54 7.88
C ALA A 98 13.84 2.48 7.15
N GLY A 99 13.78 3.77 7.46
CA GLY A 99 14.63 4.81 6.85
C GLY A 99 14.22 5.23 5.44
N MET A 100 13.09 4.74 4.92
CA MET A 100 12.55 5.13 3.61
C MET A 100 11.90 6.51 3.70
N PRO A 101 12.33 7.50 2.89
CA PRO A 101 11.78 8.84 2.93
C PRO A 101 10.26 8.83 2.74
N ASP A 102 9.58 9.30 3.78
CA ASP A 102 8.13 9.25 3.90
C ASP A 102 7.47 10.42 3.16
N LEU A 103 6.61 10.13 2.18
CA LEU A 103 5.96 11.14 1.36
C LEU A 103 4.90 11.90 2.18
N CYS A 104 4.80 13.22 1.98
CA CYS A 104 3.73 14.02 2.58
C CYS A 104 2.39 13.71 1.88
N THR A 105 1.70 12.65 2.28
CA THR A 105 0.50 12.14 1.58
C THR A 105 -0.75 13.01 1.78
N GLU A 106 -0.71 13.93 2.74
CA GLU A 106 -1.66 15.02 2.93
C GLU A 106 -1.35 16.26 2.06
N CYS A 107 -0.12 16.37 1.51
CA CYS A 107 0.27 17.49 0.67
C CYS A 107 -0.42 17.40 -0.72
N PRO A 108 -1.14 18.45 -1.19
CA PRO A 108 -1.87 18.40 -2.46
C PRO A 108 -1.01 18.05 -3.68
N GLY A 109 0.21 18.60 -3.78
CA GLY A 109 1.11 18.31 -4.90
C GLY A 109 1.62 16.87 -4.91
N VAL A 110 1.75 16.23 -3.75
CA VAL A 110 2.12 14.81 -3.64
C VAL A 110 0.92 13.93 -4.02
N GLN A 111 -0.28 14.26 -3.53
CA GLN A 111 -1.52 13.57 -3.91
C GLN A 111 -1.75 13.60 -5.41
N GLU A 112 -1.54 14.75 -6.06
CA GLU A 112 -1.66 14.90 -7.52
C GLU A 112 -0.70 13.99 -8.29
N LYS A 113 0.58 13.94 -7.87
CA LYS A 113 1.59 13.08 -8.50
C LYS A 113 1.24 11.60 -8.34
N ILE A 114 0.79 11.17 -7.15
CA ILE A 114 0.40 9.78 -6.90
C ILE A 114 -0.87 9.43 -7.69
N ALA A 115 -1.90 10.29 -7.66
CA ALA A 115 -3.14 10.07 -8.39
C ALA A 115 -2.89 9.98 -9.91
N ALA A 116 -2.03 10.84 -10.46
CA ALA A 116 -1.64 10.78 -11.87
C ALA A 116 -0.97 9.44 -12.24
N TYR A 117 -0.09 8.91 -11.37
CA TYR A 117 0.52 7.61 -11.57
C TYR A 117 -0.51 6.47 -11.58
N VAL A 118 -1.38 6.42 -10.58
CA VAL A 118 -2.39 5.36 -10.48
C VAL A 118 -3.41 5.46 -11.62
N ASN A 119 -3.84 6.68 -11.97
CA ASN A 119 -4.75 6.90 -13.10
C ASN A 119 -4.11 6.52 -14.45
N GLY A 120 -2.81 6.76 -14.63
CA GLY A 120 -2.08 6.27 -15.80
C GLY A 120 -2.09 4.73 -15.91
N MET A 121 -1.97 4.02 -14.78
CA MET A 121 -2.15 2.56 -14.79
C MET A 121 -3.61 2.15 -15.05
N ALA A 122 -4.58 2.93 -14.56
CA ALA A 122 -6.00 2.74 -14.85
C ALA A 122 -6.32 2.91 -16.35
N GLU A 123 -5.64 3.81 -17.05
CA GLU A 123 -5.77 3.99 -18.50
C GLU A 123 -5.21 2.79 -19.29
N ILE A 124 -4.13 2.17 -18.81
CA ILE A 124 -3.65 0.87 -19.32
C ILE A 124 -4.70 -0.22 -19.03
N GLY A 125 -5.43 -0.05 -17.92
CA GLY A 125 -6.61 -0.81 -17.53
C GLY A 125 -6.31 -2.01 -16.64
N ILE A 126 -5.48 -1.76 -15.63
CA ILE A 126 -5.54 -2.54 -14.40
C ILE A 126 -6.98 -2.53 -13.86
N ALA A 127 -7.36 -3.57 -13.13
CA ALA A 127 -8.67 -3.70 -12.50
C ALA A 127 -8.69 -3.15 -11.07
N GLY A 128 -7.52 -2.90 -10.47
CA GLY A 128 -7.43 -2.46 -9.09
C GLY A 128 -6.01 -2.27 -8.58
N ILE A 129 -5.89 -1.90 -7.31
CA ILE A 129 -4.63 -1.73 -6.60
C ILE A 129 -4.65 -2.37 -5.20
N ARG A 130 -3.50 -2.88 -4.77
CA ARG A 130 -3.15 -3.04 -3.35
C ARG A 130 -2.42 -1.77 -2.94
N VAL A 131 -2.86 -1.12 -1.87
CA VAL A 131 -2.14 0.00 -1.27
C VAL A 131 -1.15 -0.56 -0.25
N ASP A 132 0.13 -0.55 -0.61
CA ASP A 132 1.24 -0.96 0.25
C ASP A 132 1.45 0.03 1.40
N ALA A 133 1.81 -0.49 2.58
CA ALA A 133 2.10 0.28 3.78
C ALA A 133 1.00 1.30 4.12
N ALA A 134 -0.27 0.95 3.91
CA ALA A 134 -1.39 1.86 4.16
C ALA A 134 -1.46 2.31 5.63
N LYS A 135 -1.05 1.45 6.56
CA LYS A 135 -0.89 1.76 7.99
C LYS A 135 -0.02 2.99 8.26
N ASN A 136 0.97 3.24 7.40
CA ASN A 136 1.94 4.32 7.53
C ASN A 136 1.50 5.62 6.86
N MET A 137 0.27 5.68 6.33
CA MET A 137 -0.33 6.91 5.84
C MET A 137 -1.51 7.30 6.75
N ASP A 138 -1.70 8.59 7.02
CA ASP A 138 -2.93 9.04 7.70
C ASP A 138 -4.17 8.61 6.92
N ALA A 139 -5.16 8.01 7.60
CA ALA A 139 -6.34 7.46 6.96
C ALA A 139 -7.17 8.55 6.25
N GLY A 140 -7.24 9.75 6.81
CA GLY A 140 -7.93 10.89 6.19
C GLY A 140 -7.22 11.34 4.91
N ALA A 141 -5.90 11.49 4.97
CA ALA A 141 -5.06 11.85 3.82
C ALA A 141 -5.12 10.78 2.72
N LEU A 142 -5.04 9.49 3.07
CA LEU A 142 -5.17 8.39 2.13
C LEU A 142 -6.55 8.38 1.47
N GLY A 143 -7.63 8.60 2.23
CA GLY A 143 -8.98 8.74 1.70
C GLY A 143 -9.10 9.89 0.70
N GLN A 144 -8.51 11.05 1.00
CA GLN A 144 -8.46 12.20 0.09
C GLN A 144 -7.66 11.90 -1.18
N LEU A 145 -6.50 11.26 -1.05
CA LEU A 145 -5.66 10.84 -2.17
C LEU A 145 -6.43 9.88 -3.09
N LEU A 146 -7.06 8.84 -2.54
CA LEU A 146 -7.79 7.83 -3.31
C LEU A 146 -9.08 8.38 -3.93
N SER A 147 -9.65 9.47 -3.39
CA SER A 147 -10.77 10.18 -4.04
C SER A 147 -10.40 10.82 -5.39
N ARG A 148 -9.10 11.04 -5.64
CA ARG A 148 -8.57 11.59 -6.90
C ARG A 148 -8.24 10.49 -7.92
N VAL A 149 -8.31 9.23 -7.51
CA VAL A 149 -8.04 8.06 -8.35
C VAL A 149 -9.32 7.59 -9.03
N ASN A 150 -9.20 6.98 -10.20
CA ASN A 150 -10.30 6.41 -10.95
C ASN A 150 -11.15 5.47 -10.05
N GLY A 151 -12.40 5.87 -9.84
CA GLY A 151 -13.34 5.18 -8.97
C GLY A 151 -13.73 3.77 -9.42
N SER A 152 -13.43 3.37 -10.66
CA SER A 152 -13.69 2.00 -11.14
C SER A 152 -12.67 0.98 -10.65
N LEU A 153 -11.53 1.41 -10.10
CA LEU A 153 -10.51 0.51 -9.58
C LEU A 153 -10.96 -0.10 -8.25
N PHE A 154 -10.93 -1.43 -8.16
CA PHE A 154 -10.95 -2.09 -6.87
C PHE A 154 -9.71 -1.68 -6.08
N ARG A 155 -9.85 -1.42 -4.78
CA ARG A 155 -8.74 -0.98 -3.93
C ARG A 155 -8.83 -1.69 -2.60
N PHE A 156 -7.73 -2.28 -2.15
CA PHE A 156 -7.62 -2.78 -0.79
C PHE A 156 -6.30 -2.33 -0.17
N GLN A 157 -6.28 -2.28 1.16
CA GLN A 157 -5.24 -1.60 1.92
C GLN A 157 -4.50 -2.58 2.81
N GLU A 158 -3.18 -2.50 2.81
CA GLU A 158 -2.36 -3.24 3.75
C GLU A 158 -2.28 -2.52 5.10
N VAL A 159 -3.00 -3.04 6.10
CA VAL A 159 -2.97 -2.53 7.47
C VAL A 159 -2.75 -3.70 8.43
N PRO A 160 -1.49 -4.07 8.72
CA PRO A 160 -1.19 -5.11 9.69
C PRO A 160 -1.69 -4.73 11.09
N PHE A 161 -2.13 -5.71 11.87
CA PHE A 161 -2.67 -5.49 13.22
C PHE A 161 -1.63 -4.98 14.22
N GLY A 162 -2.10 -4.43 15.35
CA GLY A 162 -1.29 -4.07 16.53
C GLY A 162 -0.83 -2.60 16.58
N GLY A 163 -0.48 -2.13 17.78
CA GLY A 163 -0.12 -0.72 18.02
C GLY A 163 -1.33 0.21 18.03
N ALA A 164 -1.10 1.52 17.87
CA ALA A 164 -2.16 2.53 17.95
C ALA A 164 -2.93 2.76 16.64
N VAL A 165 -2.39 2.31 15.50
CA VAL A 165 -3.03 2.44 14.18
C VAL A 165 -3.72 1.13 13.83
N GLU A 166 -5.05 1.16 13.85
CA GLU A 166 -5.91 -0.02 13.70
C GLU A 166 -6.54 -0.10 12.32
N ALA A 167 -6.80 -1.32 11.85
CA ALA A 167 -7.44 -1.60 10.56
C ALA A 167 -8.80 -0.89 10.40
N SER A 168 -9.54 -0.76 11.49
CA SER A 168 -10.86 -0.12 11.52
C SER A 168 -10.84 1.36 11.12
N MET A 169 -9.69 2.03 11.24
CA MET A 169 -9.51 3.41 10.78
C MET A 169 -9.65 3.56 9.26
N TYR A 170 -9.47 2.46 8.51
CA TYR A 170 -9.41 2.45 7.05
C TYR A 170 -10.68 1.89 6.39
N TYR A 171 -11.61 1.32 7.16
CA TYR A 171 -12.83 0.70 6.61
C TYR A 171 -13.71 1.68 5.81
N GLY A 172 -13.66 2.98 6.13
CA GLY A 172 -14.37 4.02 5.37
C GLY A 172 -13.80 4.31 3.98
N ILE A 173 -12.59 3.83 3.68
CA ILE A 173 -11.87 4.06 2.41
C ILE A 173 -12.04 2.87 1.46
N GLY A 174 -12.02 1.65 2.01
CA GLY A 174 -12.22 0.39 1.29
C GLY A 174 -11.81 -0.84 2.13
N PRO A 175 -11.82 -2.03 1.53
CA PRO A 175 -11.38 -3.27 2.19
C PRO A 175 -9.91 -3.27 2.64
N VAL A 176 -9.61 -3.94 3.74
CA VAL A 176 -8.26 -4.12 4.27
C VAL A 176 -7.80 -5.58 4.18
N ALA A 177 -6.49 -5.78 4.04
CA ALA A 177 -5.85 -7.08 4.19
C ALA A 177 -5.99 -7.59 5.63
N VAL A 178 -6.63 -8.76 5.82
CA VAL A 178 -6.91 -9.33 7.15
C VAL A 178 -5.79 -10.28 7.57
N PHE A 179 -4.72 -9.72 8.15
CA PHE A 179 -3.56 -10.48 8.63
C PHE A 179 -3.89 -11.50 9.73
N GLY A 180 -4.97 -11.28 10.50
CA GLY A 180 -5.40 -12.21 11.54
C GLY A 180 -6.16 -13.43 11.03
N TYR A 181 -6.54 -13.47 9.74
CA TYR A 181 -7.45 -14.50 9.22
C TYR A 181 -6.91 -15.92 9.43
N ALA A 182 -5.67 -16.18 9.02
CA ALA A 182 -5.04 -17.49 9.15
C ALA A 182 -4.86 -17.89 10.62
N SER A 183 -4.40 -16.97 11.48
CA SER A 183 -4.22 -17.23 12.91
C SER A 183 -5.53 -17.47 13.65
N THR A 184 -6.65 -16.92 13.16
CA THR A 184 -7.98 -17.23 13.69
C THR A 184 -8.46 -18.59 13.19
N LEU A 185 -8.14 -18.95 11.95
CA LEU A 185 -8.58 -20.20 11.31
C LEU A 185 -7.83 -21.43 11.86
N ASP A 186 -6.50 -21.34 12.02
CA ASP A 186 -5.63 -22.48 12.33
C ASP A 186 -6.02 -23.24 13.62
N PRO A 187 -6.15 -22.61 14.80
CA PRO A 187 -6.52 -23.34 16.02
C PRO A 187 -7.94 -23.94 15.95
N LYS A 188 -8.86 -23.25 15.26
CA LYS A 188 -10.23 -23.72 15.04
C LYS A 188 -10.29 -25.01 14.25
N PHE A 189 -9.35 -25.20 13.31
CA PHE A 189 -9.25 -26.37 12.45
C PHE A 189 -8.39 -27.47 13.05
N ALA A 190 -7.18 -27.13 13.52
CA ALA A 190 -6.18 -28.09 13.94
C ALA A 190 -6.40 -28.62 15.37
N GLU A 191 -6.95 -27.80 16.27
CA GLU A 191 -7.06 -28.11 17.69
C GLU A 191 -8.50 -28.30 18.16
N GLU A 192 -9.42 -27.41 17.76
CA GLU A 192 -10.80 -27.39 18.26
C GLU A 192 -11.75 -28.31 17.49
N GLY A 193 -11.37 -28.78 16.29
CA GLY A 193 -12.19 -29.68 15.49
C GLY A 193 -13.49 -29.06 14.94
N LEU A 194 -13.58 -27.73 14.87
CA LEU A 194 -14.81 -26.98 14.54
C LEU A 194 -15.15 -26.94 13.04
N LEU A 195 -14.53 -27.82 12.25
CA LEU A 195 -14.68 -27.94 10.79
C LEU A 195 -16.14 -28.09 10.31
N CYS A 196 -17.02 -28.67 11.13
CA CYS A 196 -18.40 -28.95 10.74
C CYS A 196 -19.45 -28.21 11.59
N GLU A 197 -19.08 -27.71 12.77
CA GLU A 197 -20.06 -27.23 13.76
C GLU A 197 -20.16 -25.70 13.85
N ASP A 198 -19.14 -24.95 13.38
CA ASP A 198 -19.09 -23.50 13.61
C ASP A 198 -18.60 -22.67 12.42
N LEU A 199 -18.34 -23.29 11.26
CA LEU A 199 -17.95 -22.56 10.04
C LEU A 199 -19.01 -21.57 9.56
N GLU A 200 -20.28 -21.77 9.94
CA GLU A 200 -21.35 -20.82 9.62
C GLU A 200 -21.17 -19.45 10.31
N HIS A 201 -20.35 -19.37 11.35
CA HIS A 201 -20.01 -18.13 12.07
C HIS A 201 -18.63 -17.56 11.70
N LEU A 202 -17.92 -18.17 10.74
CA LEU A 202 -16.64 -17.67 10.23
C LEU A 202 -16.80 -16.23 9.71
N GLY A 203 -15.92 -15.34 10.17
CA GLY A 203 -15.99 -13.92 9.87
C GLY A 203 -16.17 -13.11 11.15
N GLU A 204 -17.12 -12.18 11.15
CA GLU A 204 -17.40 -11.31 12.32
C GLU A 204 -17.71 -12.09 13.60
N GLY A 205 -18.38 -13.25 13.48
CA GLY A 205 -18.65 -14.14 14.62
C GLY A 205 -17.39 -14.65 15.32
N TRP A 206 -16.27 -14.68 14.60
CA TRP A 206 -14.95 -15.08 15.10
C TRP A 206 -14.03 -13.88 15.38
N GLY A 207 -14.59 -12.67 15.42
CA GLY A 207 -13.84 -11.43 15.69
C GLY A 207 -13.05 -10.90 14.49
N LEU A 208 -13.29 -11.42 13.29
CA LEU A 208 -12.69 -10.88 12.06
C LEU A 208 -13.41 -9.60 11.63
N PRO A 209 -12.77 -8.76 10.78
CA PRO A 209 -13.40 -7.57 10.22
C PRO A 209 -14.70 -7.87 9.46
N PRO A 210 -15.56 -6.85 9.28
CA PRO A 210 -16.76 -6.98 8.46
C PRO A 210 -16.45 -7.51 7.07
N GLU A 211 -17.31 -8.38 6.53
CA GLU A 211 -17.08 -9.07 5.26
C GLU A 211 -16.80 -8.07 4.12
N GLN A 212 -17.60 -7.01 4.01
CA GLN A 212 -17.41 -5.97 2.98
C GLN A 212 -16.10 -5.18 3.13
N SER A 213 -15.42 -5.28 4.27
CA SER A 213 -14.18 -4.59 4.59
C SER A 213 -12.97 -5.52 4.56
N ALA A 214 -13.11 -6.78 4.15
CA ALA A 214 -12.08 -7.79 4.29
C ALA A 214 -11.52 -8.30 2.94
N VAL A 215 -10.20 -8.35 2.83
CA VAL A 215 -9.46 -9.19 1.88
C VAL A 215 -8.67 -10.19 2.70
N VAL A 216 -9.04 -11.47 2.62
CA VAL A 216 -8.49 -12.54 3.45
C VAL A 216 -7.45 -13.36 2.69
N PHE A 217 -6.51 -13.94 3.42
CA PHE A 217 -5.45 -14.81 2.91
C PHE A 217 -4.95 -15.74 4.03
N LEU A 218 -4.28 -16.83 3.66
CA LEU A 218 -3.65 -17.75 4.62
C LEU A 218 -2.20 -17.32 4.91
N ASP A 219 -1.48 -16.89 3.88
CA ASP A 219 -0.13 -16.38 3.91
C ASP A 219 0.03 -15.24 2.88
N ASN A 220 1.10 -14.45 3.01
CA ASN A 220 1.45 -13.41 2.04
C ASN A 220 2.97 -13.44 1.77
N HIS A 221 3.50 -12.38 1.17
CA HIS A 221 4.90 -12.33 0.73
C HIS A 221 5.86 -11.70 1.74
N ASP A 222 5.37 -11.30 2.91
CA ASP A 222 6.16 -10.69 3.99
C ASP A 222 6.82 -11.75 4.89
#